data_AF-A0A507DS62-F1
#
_entry.id   AF-A0A507DS62-F1
#
_cell.length_a   1.000
_cell.length_b   1.000
_cell.length_c   1.000
_cell.angle_alpha   90.00
_cell.angle_beta   90.00
_cell.angle_gamma   90.00
#
_symmetry.space_group_name_H-M   'P 1'
#
loop_
_entity.id
_entity.type
_entity.pdbx_description
1 polymer ?
#
loop_
_entity_poly.entity_id
_entity_poly.type
_entity_poly.pdbx_seq_one_letter_code
_entity_poly.pdbx_strand_id
1 'polypeptide(L)'
;MATDDIYKAAKLLNQIHGFNMIPSYAESKCPIGNWAGDSYNMKKDFKRRAAYTTNPLLGILVSSDFIVIDIDNKPPAVNGKTGMYSEQTGVSDFDTLVAQNEHLPMTLAVSTPSGGKHLYFKRSGAAGEDQIKNWAGCMTFNGKLIAVDTRVKGGYFMCPPSRKGMGVYSWMEQDTLGMRTPLAPLPKWILENILRTMDKNKPHFWLQKDLHTISPVDNEEIEGPHIALFKQSEWYQPSFQFSKPDHLNRINVTATAPYHCQICQRDHVKNSNHPFLVNRQGTLRFICRAGRDSSGHGFWRDIKANCHPDEGSRVSLSAMQQLYDKESRPANQPRLVAYLNNFLCFIEISTPIYGHRHTVESPWVFQKSQETKALFDRMLIVGLPLPPPVSISPAVYI
;
A
#
# COMPACT_ATOMS: atom_id res chain seq x y z
N MET A 1 -1.64 -23.58 -32.90
CA MET A 1 -2.57 -22.92 -33.84
C MET A 1 -1.73 -22.06 -34.78
N ALA A 2 -2.00 -22.09 -36.08
CA ALA A 2 -1.26 -21.26 -37.02
C ALA A 2 -1.54 -19.77 -36.77
N THR A 3 -0.55 -18.91 -37.07
CA THR A 3 -0.66 -17.45 -36.88
C THR A 3 -1.84 -16.82 -37.62
N ASP A 4 -2.21 -17.36 -38.79
CA ASP A 4 -3.36 -16.85 -39.54
C ASP A 4 -4.70 -17.19 -38.88
N ASP A 5 -4.82 -18.36 -38.25
CA ASP A 5 -6.05 -18.77 -37.57
C ASP A 5 -6.28 -17.94 -36.30
N ILE A 6 -5.21 -17.70 -35.53
CA ILE A 6 -5.32 -16.86 -34.33
C ILE A 6 -5.67 -15.42 -34.71
N TYR A 7 -5.17 -14.91 -35.84
CA TYR A 7 -5.49 -13.57 -36.32
C TYR A 7 -6.95 -13.46 -36.82
N LYS A 8 -7.46 -14.49 -37.50
CA LYS A 8 -8.89 -14.56 -37.87
C LYS A 8 -9.77 -14.54 -36.62
N ALA A 9 -9.44 -15.34 -35.61
CA ALA A 9 -10.15 -15.34 -34.32
C ALA A 9 -10.08 -13.97 -33.62
N ALA A 10 -8.90 -13.34 -33.62
CA ALA A 10 -8.71 -12.00 -33.08
C ALA A 10 -9.61 -10.96 -33.77
N LYS A 11 -9.64 -10.96 -35.11
CA LYS A 11 -10.52 -10.08 -35.88
C LYS A 11 -11.99 -10.30 -35.55
N LEU A 12 -12.43 -11.56 -35.46
CA LEU A 12 -13.81 -11.90 -35.15
C LEU A 12 -14.21 -11.41 -33.75
N LEU A 13 -13.39 -11.66 -32.74
CA LEU A 13 -13.66 -11.21 -31.37
C LEU A 13 -13.64 -9.68 -31.24
N ASN A 14 -12.72 -9.01 -31.94
CA ASN A 14 -12.72 -7.56 -32.04
C ASN A 14 -14.00 -7.02 -32.70
N GLN A 15 -14.50 -7.69 -33.74
CA GLN A 15 -15.75 -7.28 -34.42
C GLN A 15 -16.99 -7.50 -33.55
N ILE A 16 -17.06 -8.61 -32.82
CA ILE A 16 -18.23 -8.97 -32.00
C ILE A 16 -18.29 -8.14 -30.71
N HIS A 17 -17.15 -8.02 -30.01
CA HIS A 17 -17.10 -7.46 -28.66
C HIS A 17 -16.39 -6.11 -28.58
N GLY A 18 -15.69 -5.68 -29.64
CA GLY A 18 -14.84 -4.48 -29.58
C GLY A 18 -13.53 -4.68 -28.84
N PHE A 19 -13.19 -5.92 -28.43
CA PHE A 19 -12.00 -6.19 -27.63
C PHE A 19 -10.70 -5.93 -28.40
N ASN A 20 -9.73 -5.32 -27.72
CA ASN A 20 -8.40 -5.11 -28.26
C ASN A 20 -7.57 -6.37 -28.04
N MET A 21 -7.47 -7.20 -29.08
CA MET A 21 -6.84 -8.51 -29.00
C MET A 21 -5.32 -8.41 -29.09
N ILE A 22 -4.58 -9.25 -28.37
CA ILE A 22 -3.11 -9.26 -28.39
C ILE A 22 -2.56 -10.69 -28.45
N PRO A 23 -1.50 -10.98 -29.25
CA PRO A 23 -0.86 -12.28 -29.22
C PRO A 23 0.04 -12.41 -27.99
N SER A 24 0.11 -13.62 -27.43
CA SER A 24 0.91 -13.96 -26.25
C SER A 24 1.77 -15.21 -26.50
N TYR A 25 2.89 -15.33 -25.80
CA TYR A 25 3.69 -16.55 -25.79
C TYR A 25 2.93 -17.70 -25.11
N ALA A 26 3.06 -18.93 -25.64
CA ALA A 26 2.34 -20.08 -25.11
C ALA A 26 2.84 -20.52 -23.73
N GLU A 27 4.15 -20.40 -23.52
CA GLU A 27 4.86 -20.89 -22.36
C GLU A 27 4.64 -19.97 -21.15
N SER A 28 4.86 -18.67 -21.34
CA SER A 28 4.78 -17.67 -20.27
C SER A 28 3.40 -17.05 -20.13
N LYS A 29 2.54 -17.15 -21.16
CA LYS A 29 1.28 -16.40 -21.27
C LYS A 29 1.46 -14.89 -21.19
N CYS A 30 2.66 -14.38 -21.46
CA CYS A 30 2.92 -12.94 -21.52
C CYS A 30 2.61 -12.41 -22.93
N PRO A 31 2.01 -11.22 -23.07
CA PRO A 31 1.80 -10.62 -24.38
C PRO A 31 3.14 -10.34 -25.05
N ILE A 32 3.14 -10.46 -26.37
CA ILE A 32 4.36 -10.34 -27.16
C ILE A 32 4.70 -8.86 -27.37
N GLY A 33 5.84 -8.42 -26.85
CA GLY A 33 6.32 -7.03 -26.88
C GLY A 33 5.52 -6.09 -25.98
N ASN A 34 5.92 -4.83 -25.84
CA ASN A 34 5.27 -3.88 -24.92
C ASN A 34 3.76 -3.76 -25.18
N TRP A 35 2.95 -3.98 -24.14
CA TRP A 35 1.49 -3.94 -24.19
C TRP A 35 0.86 -2.97 -23.19
N ALA A 36 1.65 -2.48 -22.23
CA ALA A 36 1.19 -1.50 -21.27
C ALA A 36 0.98 -0.13 -21.96
N GLY A 37 -0.12 0.54 -21.62
CA GLY A 37 -0.51 1.83 -22.18
C GLY A 37 -1.23 1.72 -23.53
N ASP A 38 -1.35 2.85 -24.23
CA ASP A 38 -2.18 2.99 -25.44
C ASP A 38 -1.37 2.82 -26.75
N SER A 39 -0.13 2.29 -26.66
CA SER A 39 0.80 2.16 -27.79
C SER A 39 0.50 0.98 -28.72
N TYR A 40 -0.26 -0.01 -28.26
CA TYR A 40 -0.60 -1.19 -29.05
C TYR A 40 -1.80 -0.96 -29.96
N ASN A 41 -1.63 -1.22 -31.25
CA ASN A 41 -2.70 -1.18 -32.24
C ASN A 41 -2.89 -2.56 -32.88
N MET A 42 -3.98 -3.27 -32.57
CA MET A 42 -4.25 -4.61 -33.08
C MET A 42 -4.13 -4.72 -34.61
N LYS A 43 -4.68 -3.77 -35.36
CA LYS A 43 -4.68 -3.82 -36.83
C LYS A 43 -3.26 -3.78 -37.41
N LYS A 44 -2.38 -2.97 -36.81
CA LYS A 44 -0.99 -2.78 -37.27
C LYS A 44 -0.03 -3.82 -36.68
N ASP A 45 -0.19 -4.13 -35.40
CA ASP A 45 0.84 -4.80 -34.61
C ASP A 45 0.62 -6.31 -34.46
N PHE A 46 -0.62 -6.79 -34.54
CA PHE A 46 -0.95 -8.18 -34.19
C PHE A 46 -0.16 -9.18 -35.03
N LYS A 47 -0.25 -9.11 -36.37
CA LYS A 47 0.43 -10.07 -37.26
C LYS A 47 1.95 -10.04 -37.08
N ARG A 48 2.54 -8.84 -37.03
CA ARG A 48 3.99 -8.66 -36.83
C ARG A 48 4.45 -9.31 -35.52
N ARG A 49 3.72 -9.10 -34.43
CA ARG A 49 4.07 -9.66 -33.11
C ARG A 49 3.79 -11.16 -33.02
N ALA A 50 2.69 -11.64 -33.59
CA ALA A 50 2.34 -13.06 -33.60
C ALA A 50 3.38 -13.89 -34.38
N ALA A 51 4.07 -13.30 -35.37
CA ALA A 51 5.14 -13.95 -36.10
C ALA A 51 6.41 -14.24 -35.26
N TYR A 52 6.55 -13.68 -34.05
CA TYR A 52 7.68 -13.98 -33.15
C TYR A 52 7.57 -15.34 -32.45
N THR A 53 6.49 -16.09 -32.67
CA THR A 53 6.33 -17.46 -32.16
C THR A 53 5.53 -18.29 -33.16
N THR A 54 5.78 -19.60 -33.17
CA THR A 54 5.08 -20.54 -34.05
C THR A 54 3.71 -20.96 -33.50
N ASN A 55 3.43 -20.70 -32.23
CA ASN A 55 2.19 -21.07 -31.58
C ASN A 55 1.68 -19.95 -30.64
N PRO A 56 1.33 -18.78 -31.18
CA PRO A 56 0.82 -17.68 -30.37
C PRO A 56 -0.51 -18.06 -29.73
N LEU A 57 -0.66 -17.68 -28.46
CA LEU A 57 -1.96 -17.65 -27.81
C LEU A 57 -2.65 -16.29 -28.05
N LEU A 58 -3.95 -16.24 -27.78
CA LEU A 58 -4.78 -15.05 -27.88
C LEU A 58 -5.14 -14.53 -26.49
N GLY A 59 -4.79 -13.27 -26.25
CA GLY A 59 -5.24 -12.50 -25.10
C GLY A 59 -6.12 -11.32 -25.50
N ILE A 60 -6.75 -10.74 -24.49
CA ILE A 60 -7.51 -9.49 -24.57
C ILE A 60 -6.82 -8.47 -23.65
N LEU A 61 -6.57 -7.28 -24.18
CA LEU A 61 -6.21 -6.11 -23.38
C LEU A 61 -7.48 -5.52 -22.77
N VAL A 62 -7.46 -5.31 -21.46
CA VAL A 62 -8.59 -4.72 -20.74
C VAL A 62 -8.65 -3.22 -21.06
N SER A 63 -9.81 -2.71 -21.50
CA SER A 63 -10.02 -1.26 -21.72
C SER A 63 -10.56 -0.57 -20.45
N SER A 64 -10.84 0.72 -20.55
CA SER A 64 -11.52 1.51 -19.50
C SER A 64 -12.99 1.15 -19.30
N ASP A 65 -13.57 0.31 -20.17
CA ASP A 65 -15.02 0.13 -20.25
C ASP A 65 -15.50 -1.12 -19.50
N PHE A 66 -14.57 -1.98 -19.10
CA PHE A 66 -14.86 -3.23 -18.42
C PHE A 66 -13.79 -3.61 -17.40
N ILE A 67 -14.17 -4.51 -16.50
CA ILE A 67 -13.31 -5.15 -15.50
C ILE A 67 -13.48 -6.65 -15.70
N VAL A 68 -12.41 -7.41 -15.48
CA VAL A 68 -12.48 -8.87 -15.44
C VAL A 68 -12.17 -9.36 -14.04
N ILE A 69 -13.04 -10.23 -13.52
CA ILE A 69 -12.82 -11.00 -12.30
C ILE A 69 -12.31 -12.38 -12.74
N ASP A 70 -11.07 -12.69 -12.40
CA ASP A 70 -10.40 -13.94 -12.74
C ASP A 70 -10.40 -14.85 -11.51
N ILE A 71 -11.20 -15.92 -11.57
CA ILE A 71 -11.46 -16.84 -10.48
C ILE A 71 -10.64 -18.11 -10.72
N ASP A 72 -9.60 -18.29 -9.91
CA ASP A 72 -8.68 -19.41 -10.02
C ASP A 72 -9.26 -20.68 -9.36
N ASN A 73 -9.18 -21.81 -10.05
CA ASN A 73 -9.51 -23.12 -9.47
C ASN A 73 -8.30 -23.76 -8.78
N LYS A 74 -7.70 -23.00 -7.87
CA LYS A 74 -6.63 -23.42 -6.98
C LYS A 74 -6.66 -22.52 -5.75
N PRO A 75 -6.05 -22.93 -4.63
CA PRO A 75 -5.83 -22.03 -3.53
C PRO A 75 -4.93 -20.86 -3.93
N PRO A 76 -5.02 -19.71 -3.24
CA PRO A 76 -4.13 -18.59 -3.46
C PRO A 76 -2.66 -18.99 -3.29
N ALA A 77 -1.76 -18.38 -4.05
CA ALA A 77 -0.33 -18.62 -3.89
C ALA A 77 0.15 -18.14 -2.51
N VAL A 78 0.54 -19.07 -1.65
CA VAL A 78 1.05 -18.76 -0.31
C VAL A 78 2.52 -18.36 -0.39
N ASN A 79 2.79 -17.06 -0.40
CA ASN A 79 4.17 -16.53 -0.36
C ASN A 79 4.78 -16.56 1.06
N GLY A 80 4.68 -17.69 1.76
CA GLY A 80 5.21 -17.88 3.12
C GLY A 80 4.53 -17.03 4.20
N LYS A 81 3.29 -16.58 3.97
CA LYS A 81 2.41 -15.95 4.98
C LYS A 81 1.25 -16.90 5.25
N THR A 82 1.48 -17.87 6.12
CA THR A 82 0.46 -18.84 6.54
C THR A 82 -0.67 -18.13 7.28
N GLY A 83 -1.91 -18.59 7.11
CA GLY A 83 -3.10 -18.05 7.80
C GLY A 83 -3.81 -16.86 7.13
N MET A 84 -3.15 -16.11 6.23
CA MET A 84 -3.77 -14.98 5.52
C MET A 84 -4.58 -15.41 4.29
N TYR A 85 -4.25 -16.57 3.71
CA TYR A 85 -4.86 -17.08 2.49
C TYR A 85 -5.85 -18.20 2.80
N SER A 86 -6.92 -18.27 2.03
CA SER A 86 -7.83 -19.41 2.06
C SER A 86 -7.09 -20.69 1.68
N GLU A 87 -7.54 -21.81 2.24
CA GLU A 87 -7.07 -23.14 1.87
C GLU A 87 -7.95 -23.75 0.76
N GLN A 88 -9.10 -23.14 0.48
CA GLN A 88 -10.02 -23.53 -0.58
C GLN A 88 -9.61 -22.92 -1.92
N THR A 89 -10.19 -23.45 -3.01
CA THR A 89 -10.01 -22.84 -4.33
C THR A 89 -10.78 -21.54 -4.45
N GLY A 90 -10.32 -20.63 -5.32
CA GLY A 90 -11.05 -19.41 -5.64
C GLY A 90 -12.47 -19.68 -6.13
N VAL A 91 -12.68 -20.75 -6.91
CA VAL A 91 -14.02 -21.20 -7.35
C VAL A 91 -14.92 -21.52 -6.15
N SER A 92 -14.46 -22.37 -5.22
CA SER A 92 -15.27 -22.77 -4.07
C SER A 92 -15.60 -21.60 -3.13
N ASP A 93 -14.62 -20.74 -2.85
CA ASP A 93 -14.84 -19.56 -2.02
C ASP A 93 -15.77 -18.55 -2.71
N PHE A 94 -15.60 -18.34 -4.02
CA PHE A 94 -16.42 -17.41 -4.78
C PHE A 94 -17.87 -17.89 -4.91
N ASP A 95 -18.10 -19.18 -5.18
CA ASP A 95 -19.45 -19.76 -5.23
C ASP A 95 -20.17 -19.61 -3.87
N THR A 96 -19.44 -19.76 -2.76
CA THR A 96 -19.99 -19.51 -1.42
C THR A 96 -20.34 -18.03 -1.22
N LEU A 97 -19.47 -17.11 -1.66
CA LEU A 97 -19.78 -15.69 -1.64
C LEU A 97 -21.02 -15.36 -2.48
N VAL A 98 -21.16 -15.94 -3.68
CA VAL A 98 -22.34 -15.76 -4.52
C VAL A 98 -23.61 -16.23 -3.79
N ALA A 99 -23.57 -17.39 -3.13
CA ALA A 99 -24.71 -17.92 -2.38
C ALA A 99 -25.11 -17.06 -1.16
N GLN A 100 -24.17 -16.28 -0.61
CA GLN A 100 -24.39 -15.43 0.56
C GLN A 100 -24.77 -13.98 0.23
N ASN A 101 -24.70 -13.59 -1.03
CA ASN A 101 -24.90 -12.21 -1.47
C ASN A 101 -26.03 -12.11 -2.50
N GLU A 102 -26.19 -10.93 -3.08
CA GLU A 102 -27.13 -10.70 -4.18
C GLU A 102 -26.80 -11.59 -5.39
N HIS A 103 -27.83 -11.85 -6.21
CA HIS A 103 -27.71 -12.64 -7.43
C HIS A 103 -26.57 -12.14 -8.32
N LEU A 104 -25.69 -13.05 -8.72
CA LEU A 104 -24.65 -12.79 -9.72
C LEU A 104 -25.32 -12.70 -11.10
N PRO A 105 -25.39 -11.51 -11.72
CA PRO A 105 -26.03 -11.37 -13.01
C PRO A 105 -25.26 -12.15 -14.07
N MET A 106 -26.01 -12.76 -14.99
CA MET A 106 -25.43 -13.37 -16.17
C MET A 106 -24.64 -12.33 -16.96
N THR A 107 -23.39 -12.64 -17.25
CA THR A 107 -22.47 -11.78 -18.00
C THR A 107 -21.55 -12.63 -18.85
N LEU A 108 -20.85 -12.00 -19.81
CA LEU A 108 -19.87 -12.68 -20.64
C LEU A 108 -18.83 -13.39 -19.75
N ALA A 109 -18.60 -14.67 -20.02
CA ALA A 109 -17.71 -15.50 -19.23
C ALA A 109 -16.87 -16.47 -20.07
N VAL A 110 -15.70 -16.79 -19.54
CA VAL A 110 -14.78 -17.79 -20.11
C VAL A 110 -14.44 -18.82 -19.06
N SER A 111 -14.56 -20.10 -19.38
CA SER A 111 -13.95 -21.17 -18.58
C SER A 111 -12.46 -21.29 -18.92
N THR A 112 -11.64 -21.46 -17.88
CA THR A 112 -10.19 -21.58 -18.03
C THR A 112 -9.77 -23.05 -18.09
N PRO A 113 -8.61 -23.37 -18.71
CA PRO A 113 -8.08 -24.74 -18.78
C PRO A 113 -7.92 -25.46 -17.43
N SER A 114 -7.79 -24.71 -16.33
CA SER A 114 -7.64 -25.24 -14.97
C SER A 114 -8.98 -25.43 -14.23
N GLY A 115 -10.11 -25.14 -14.87
CA GLY A 115 -11.44 -25.18 -14.25
C GLY A 115 -11.84 -23.89 -13.53
N GLY A 116 -11.08 -22.81 -13.69
CA GLY A 116 -11.44 -21.48 -13.22
C GLY A 116 -12.36 -20.74 -14.21
N LYS A 117 -12.64 -19.46 -13.94
CA LYS A 117 -13.54 -18.63 -14.77
C LYS A 117 -13.03 -17.19 -14.88
N HIS A 118 -13.17 -16.58 -16.05
CA HIS A 118 -13.10 -15.13 -16.19
C HIS A 118 -14.52 -14.58 -16.34
N LEU A 119 -14.92 -13.66 -15.49
CA LEU A 119 -16.21 -12.96 -15.56
C LEU A 119 -15.98 -11.50 -15.96
N TYR A 120 -16.67 -11.02 -16.99
CA TYR A 120 -16.44 -9.70 -17.56
C TYR A 120 -17.60 -8.80 -17.16
N PHE A 121 -17.31 -7.67 -16.53
CA PHE A 121 -18.34 -6.71 -16.12
C PHE A 121 -18.10 -5.37 -16.75
N LYS A 122 -19.19 -4.72 -17.17
CA LYS A 122 -19.17 -3.35 -17.65
C LYS A 122 -18.86 -2.41 -16.48
N ARG A 123 -17.96 -1.46 -16.69
CA ARG A 123 -17.76 -0.35 -15.76
C ARG A 123 -18.93 0.61 -15.88
N SER A 124 -19.62 0.81 -14.76
CA SER A 124 -20.79 1.68 -14.68
C SER A 124 -20.43 3.11 -14.33
N GLY A 125 -19.21 3.34 -13.82
CA GLY A 125 -18.82 4.62 -13.22
C GLY A 125 -19.33 4.76 -11.78
N ALA A 126 -19.79 3.66 -11.16
CA ALA A 126 -20.14 3.66 -9.75
C ALA A 126 -18.96 4.09 -8.87
N ALA A 127 -19.27 4.80 -7.78
CA ALA A 127 -18.27 5.31 -6.86
C ALA A 127 -17.34 4.18 -6.35
N GLY A 128 -16.03 4.38 -6.51
CA GLY A 128 -15.01 3.40 -6.11
C GLY A 128 -14.56 2.44 -7.21
N GLU A 129 -15.27 2.32 -8.34
CA GLU A 129 -14.78 1.50 -9.48
C GLU A 129 -13.43 2.04 -10.02
N ASP A 130 -13.22 3.35 -9.94
CA ASP A 130 -11.98 4.05 -10.31
C ASP A 130 -10.78 3.67 -9.44
N GLN A 131 -11.03 3.19 -8.22
CA GLN A 131 -10.00 2.73 -7.30
C GLN A 131 -9.55 1.29 -7.58
N ILE A 132 -10.34 0.49 -8.31
CA ILE A 132 -9.97 -0.89 -8.65
C ILE A 132 -8.74 -0.87 -9.57
N LYS A 133 -7.74 -1.67 -9.19
CA LYS A 133 -6.48 -1.85 -9.91
C LYS A 133 -6.29 -3.31 -10.30
N ASN A 134 -5.32 -3.58 -11.18
CA ASN A 134 -4.88 -4.94 -11.44
C ASN A 134 -4.33 -5.54 -10.14
N TRP A 135 -4.96 -6.58 -9.60
CA TRP A 135 -4.60 -7.09 -8.28
C TRP A 135 -4.89 -8.58 -8.13
N ALA A 136 -3.87 -9.32 -7.69
CA ALA A 136 -4.00 -10.72 -7.35
C ALA A 136 -4.50 -10.93 -5.91
N GLY A 137 -5.42 -11.87 -5.71
CA GLY A 137 -6.05 -12.11 -4.41
C GLY A 137 -6.78 -10.89 -3.86
N CYS A 138 -7.63 -10.28 -4.70
CA CYS A 138 -8.26 -8.99 -4.47
C CYS A 138 -9.52 -9.03 -3.59
N MET A 139 -9.98 -10.22 -3.21
CA MET A 139 -11.18 -10.42 -2.39
C MET A 139 -10.87 -11.23 -1.14
N THR A 140 -11.74 -11.12 -0.15
CA THR A 140 -11.67 -11.88 1.10
C THR A 140 -12.95 -12.65 1.40
N PHE A 141 -12.78 -13.83 2.01
CA PHE A 141 -13.83 -14.64 2.61
C PHE A 141 -13.36 -15.10 4.00
N ASN A 142 -14.20 -14.93 5.02
CA ASN A 142 -13.85 -15.23 6.42
C ASN A 142 -12.52 -14.63 6.89
N GLY A 143 -12.22 -13.40 6.46
CA GLY A 143 -10.98 -12.70 6.80
C GLY A 143 -9.73 -13.18 6.07
N LYS A 144 -9.83 -14.20 5.20
CA LYS A 144 -8.74 -14.73 4.40
C LYS A 144 -8.84 -14.25 2.95
N LEU A 145 -7.70 -14.00 2.30
CA LEU A 145 -7.63 -13.70 0.87
C LEU A 145 -7.97 -14.95 0.07
N ILE A 146 -8.80 -14.82 -0.96
CA ILE A 146 -9.22 -15.92 -1.83
C ILE A 146 -8.56 -15.80 -3.20
N ALA A 147 -8.56 -16.87 -4.00
CA ALA A 147 -7.87 -16.92 -5.29
C ALA A 147 -8.74 -16.28 -6.39
N VAL A 148 -9.05 -14.99 -6.19
CA VAL A 148 -9.80 -14.17 -7.11
C VAL A 148 -8.98 -12.92 -7.41
N ASP A 149 -8.72 -12.70 -8.68
CA ASP A 149 -7.92 -11.61 -9.20
C ASP A 149 -8.83 -10.60 -9.91
N THR A 150 -8.38 -9.34 -9.97
CA THR A 150 -9.01 -8.29 -10.77
C THR A 150 -8.08 -7.86 -11.90
N ARG A 151 -8.65 -7.68 -13.09
CA ARG A 151 -7.98 -7.10 -14.24
C ARG A 151 -8.76 -5.87 -14.73
N VAL A 152 -8.06 -4.74 -14.83
CA VAL A 152 -8.59 -3.44 -15.29
C VAL A 152 -7.69 -2.88 -16.39
N LYS A 153 -7.98 -1.66 -16.90
CA LYS A 153 -7.18 -0.99 -17.93
C LYS A 153 -5.67 -1.20 -17.73
N GLY A 154 -4.99 -1.59 -18.82
CA GLY A 154 -3.55 -1.91 -18.84
C GLY A 154 -3.20 -3.33 -18.39
N GLY A 155 -4.18 -4.06 -17.86
CA GLY A 155 -4.10 -5.50 -17.67
C GLY A 155 -4.43 -6.27 -18.95
N TYR A 156 -4.20 -7.57 -18.91
CA TYR A 156 -4.57 -8.50 -19.97
C TYR A 156 -4.97 -9.84 -19.35
N PHE A 157 -5.67 -10.66 -20.12
CA PHE A 157 -5.99 -12.04 -19.77
C PHE A 157 -6.11 -12.87 -21.05
N MET A 158 -6.07 -14.20 -20.89
CA MET A 158 -6.17 -15.14 -22.00
C MET A 158 -7.63 -15.41 -22.35
N CYS A 159 -7.93 -15.64 -23.62
CA CYS A 159 -9.29 -15.93 -24.07
C CYS A 159 -9.33 -17.06 -25.10
N PRO A 160 -10.53 -17.60 -25.40
CA PRO A 160 -10.70 -18.54 -26.51
C PRO A 160 -10.22 -17.91 -27.83
N PRO A 161 -9.65 -18.70 -28.76
CA PRO A 161 -9.53 -20.16 -28.73
C PRO A 161 -8.18 -20.65 -28.14
N SER A 162 -7.54 -19.88 -27.26
CA SER A 162 -6.25 -20.25 -26.66
C SER A 162 -6.29 -21.59 -25.94
N ARG A 163 -5.14 -22.25 -25.87
CA ARG A 163 -4.97 -23.55 -25.21
C ARG A 163 -3.78 -23.53 -24.25
N LYS A 164 -3.83 -24.34 -23.20
CA LYS A 164 -2.71 -24.58 -22.29
C LYS A 164 -2.58 -26.08 -22.04
N GLY A 165 -1.53 -26.71 -22.57
CA GLY A 165 -1.43 -28.17 -22.59
C GLY A 165 -2.65 -28.78 -23.30
N MET A 166 -3.31 -29.74 -22.64
CA MET A 166 -4.54 -30.37 -23.14
C MET A 166 -5.81 -29.54 -22.90
N GLY A 167 -5.77 -28.54 -22.01
CA GLY A 167 -6.94 -27.73 -21.66
C GLY A 167 -7.13 -26.54 -22.59
N VAL A 168 -8.38 -26.08 -22.71
CA VAL A 168 -8.79 -24.99 -23.60
C VAL A 168 -9.45 -23.86 -22.83
N TYR A 169 -9.26 -22.63 -23.30
CA TYR A 169 -10.14 -21.54 -22.91
C TYR A 169 -11.40 -21.65 -23.76
N SER A 170 -12.58 -21.69 -23.13
CA SER A 170 -13.87 -21.76 -23.83
C SER A 170 -14.79 -20.65 -23.34
N TRP A 171 -15.53 -20.02 -24.27
CA TRP A 171 -16.68 -19.21 -23.89
C TRP A 171 -17.69 -20.12 -23.19
N MET A 172 -18.32 -19.66 -22.12
CA MET A 172 -19.37 -20.46 -21.45
C MET A 172 -20.55 -20.66 -22.41
N GLU A 173 -21.41 -21.65 -22.18
CA GLU A 173 -22.44 -22.08 -23.15
C GLU A 173 -23.33 -20.92 -23.63
N GLN A 174 -23.70 -20.02 -22.71
CA GLN A 174 -24.47 -18.80 -23.02
C GLN A 174 -23.71 -17.78 -23.92
N ASP A 175 -22.40 -17.93 -24.06
CA ASP A 175 -21.47 -17.01 -24.73
C ASP A 175 -20.89 -17.60 -26.02
N THR A 176 -21.40 -18.74 -26.47
CA THR A 176 -20.96 -19.40 -27.70
C THR A 176 -21.20 -18.53 -28.94
N LEU A 177 -20.33 -18.67 -29.96
CA LEU A 177 -20.32 -17.85 -31.18
C LEU A 177 -21.70 -17.85 -31.87
N GLY A 178 -22.50 -16.81 -31.59
CA GLY A 178 -23.88 -16.67 -32.07
C GLY A 178 -24.81 -16.02 -31.04
N MET A 179 -24.54 -16.23 -29.75
CA MET A 179 -25.25 -15.58 -28.64
C MET A 179 -24.34 -14.53 -27.99
N ARG A 180 -24.78 -13.26 -28.06
CA ARG A 180 -24.04 -12.14 -27.48
C ARG A 180 -24.55 -11.87 -26.08
N THR A 181 -23.95 -12.49 -25.07
CA THR A 181 -24.20 -12.04 -23.69
C THR A 181 -23.59 -10.65 -23.52
N PRO A 182 -24.40 -9.64 -23.14
CA PRO A 182 -23.88 -8.32 -22.85
C PRO A 182 -23.02 -8.34 -21.58
N LEU A 183 -22.12 -7.37 -21.45
CA LEU A 183 -21.43 -7.14 -20.19
C LEU A 183 -22.41 -6.57 -19.16
N ALA A 184 -22.70 -7.33 -18.12
CA ALA A 184 -23.52 -6.88 -17.01
C ALA A 184 -22.76 -5.84 -16.14
N PRO A 185 -23.45 -4.96 -15.40
CA PRO A 185 -22.82 -4.11 -14.39
C PRO A 185 -22.09 -4.95 -13.33
N LEU A 186 -20.99 -4.43 -12.79
CA LEU A 186 -20.29 -5.07 -11.67
C LEU A 186 -21.21 -5.13 -10.43
N PRO A 187 -21.48 -6.31 -9.85
CA PRO A 187 -22.28 -6.40 -8.63
C PRO A 187 -21.70 -5.59 -7.49
N LYS A 188 -22.56 -4.87 -6.77
CA LYS A 188 -22.18 -4.00 -5.66
C LYS A 188 -21.39 -4.74 -4.59
N TRP A 189 -21.81 -5.95 -4.24
CA TRP A 189 -21.13 -6.76 -3.22
C TRP A 189 -19.70 -7.18 -3.65
N ILE A 190 -19.46 -7.39 -4.96
CA ILE A 190 -18.11 -7.69 -5.47
C ILE A 190 -17.23 -6.45 -5.32
N LEU A 191 -17.73 -5.28 -5.76
CA LEU A 191 -17.04 -4.00 -5.63
C LEU A 191 -16.69 -3.70 -4.16
N GLU A 192 -17.66 -3.81 -3.26
CA GLU A 192 -17.46 -3.58 -1.82
C GLU A 192 -16.47 -4.55 -1.20
N ASN A 193 -16.51 -5.83 -1.59
CA ASN A 193 -15.54 -6.82 -1.11
C ASN A 193 -14.13 -6.45 -1.56
N ILE A 194 -13.94 -6.08 -2.83
CA ILE A 194 -12.65 -5.64 -3.37
C ILE A 194 -12.16 -4.40 -2.63
N LEU A 195 -12.99 -3.35 -2.50
CA LEU A 195 -12.61 -2.10 -1.83
C LEU A 195 -12.26 -2.32 -0.35
N ARG A 196 -13.07 -3.09 0.38
CA ARG A 196 -12.79 -3.45 1.77
C ARG A 196 -11.49 -4.25 1.89
N THR A 197 -11.24 -5.17 0.96
CA THR A 197 -10.02 -5.96 0.91
C THR A 197 -8.83 -5.06 0.61
N MET A 198 -8.97 -4.10 -0.31
CA MET A 198 -7.97 -3.08 -0.60
C MET A 198 -7.67 -2.27 0.65
N ASP A 199 -8.67 -1.79 1.38
CA ASP A 199 -8.47 -0.98 2.58
C ASP A 199 -7.73 -1.72 3.69
N LYS A 200 -8.14 -2.96 3.99
CA LYS A 200 -7.47 -3.81 4.97
C LYS A 200 -6.04 -4.15 4.58
N ASN A 201 -5.81 -4.33 3.28
CA ASN A 201 -4.50 -4.67 2.73
C ASN A 201 -3.80 -3.49 2.07
N LYS A 202 -4.21 -2.23 2.36
CA LYS A 202 -3.58 -1.05 1.77
C LYS A 202 -2.09 -1.17 2.09
N PRO A 203 -1.21 -1.37 1.08
CA PRO A 203 0.19 -1.14 1.33
C PRO A 203 0.26 0.32 1.78
N HIS A 204 0.99 0.59 2.87
CA HIS A 204 1.15 1.91 3.52
C HIS A 204 1.64 3.04 2.57
N PHE A 205 1.77 2.74 1.28
CA PHE A 205 2.29 3.54 0.20
C PHE A 205 1.32 4.62 -0.32
N TRP A 206 0.01 4.38 -0.29
CA TRP A 206 -0.94 5.21 -1.05
C TRP A 206 -1.47 6.43 -0.28
N LEU A 207 -1.13 6.58 1.00
CA LEU A 207 -1.81 7.56 1.84
C LEU A 207 -1.22 8.98 1.75
N GLN A 208 -0.16 9.25 0.99
CA GLN A 208 0.35 10.63 0.83
C GLN A 208 0.97 10.85 -0.55
N LYS A 209 0.12 11.21 -1.52
CA LYS A 209 0.54 11.77 -2.82
C LYS A 209 0.86 13.28 -2.70
N ASP A 210 0.47 13.92 -1.60
CA ASP A 210 0.49 15.38 -1.44
C ASP A 210 1.56 15.91 -0.46
N LEU A 211 2.48 15.05 -0.01
CA LEU A 211 3.56 15.43 0.94
C LEU A 211 4.98 15.18 0.41
N HIS A 212 5.14 15.10 -0.92
CA HIS A 212 6.44 14.85 -1.54
C HIS A 212 7.39 16.05 -1.36
N THR A 213 8.47 15.88 -0.59
CA THR A 213 9.71 16.61 -0.78
C THR A 213 10.54 15.86 -1.83
N ILE A 214 10.66 16.44 -3.03
CA ILE A 214 11.27 15.85 -4.23
C ILE A 214 12.80 16.02 -4.23
N SER A 215 13.46 15.86 -3.09
CA SER A 215 14.94 15.89 -3.10
C SER A 215 15.50 15.00 -2.00
N PRO A 216 16.43 14.08 -2.31
CA PRO A 216 17.37 13.61 -1.31
C PRO A 216 18.10 14.86 -0.79
N VAL A 217 17.88 15.20 0.47
CA VAL A 217 18.59 16.28 1.18
C VAL A 217 19.74 15.62 1.95
N ASP A 218 20.87 16.30 2.08
CA ASP A 218 22.11 15.82 2.68
C ASP A 218 21.86 15.19 4.07
N ASN A 219 21.91 13.86 4.14
CA ASN A 219 21.88 13.15 5.41
C ASN A 219 23.27 13.26 6.03
N GLU A 220 23.31 13.66 7.30
CA GLU A 220 24.54 13.66 8.08
C GLU A 220 24.97 12.23 8.41
N GLU A 221 26.25 12.05 8.73
CA GLU A 221 26.77 10.75 9.11
C GLU A 221 26.12 10.25 10.41
N ILE A 222 25.80 8.95 10.44
CA ILE A 222 25.28 8.29 11.65
C ILE A 222 26.44 7.66 12.40
N GLU A 223 26.94 8.38 13.39
CA GLU A 223 28.00 7.90 14.28
C GLU A 223 27.51 6.95 15.39
N GLY A 224 28.46 6.33 16.10
CA GLY A 224 28.19 5.43 17.22
C GLY A 224 27.25 5.97 18.31
N PRO A 225 27.33 7.25 18.73
CA PRO A 225 26.42 7.85 19.70
C PRO A 225 24.95 7.81 19.27
N HIS A 226 24.66 7.97 17.98
CA HIS A 226 23.29 7.89 17.46
C HIS A 226 22.72 6.49 17.62
N ILE A 227 23.51 5.45 17.32
CA ILE A 227 23.09 4.06 17.49
C ILE A 227 22.88 3.75 18.98
N ALA A 228 23.76 4.25 19.85
CA ALA A 228 23.62 4.10 21.29
C ALA A 228 22.34 4.77 21.81
N LEU A 229 22.03 5.97 21.34
CA LEU A 229 20.79 6.69 21.66
C LEU A 229 19.56 5.90 21.19
N PHE A 230 19.57 5.41 19.94
CA PHE A 230 18.46 4.61 19.43
C PHE A 230 18.26 3.32 20.23
N LYS A 231 19.33 2.64 20.64
CA LYS A 231 19.28 1.43 21.48
C LYS A 231 18.67 1.68 22.88
N GLN A 232 18.71 2.91 23.37
CA GLN A 232 18.08 3.31 24.63
C GLN A 232 16.60 3.69 24.46
N SER A 233 16.14 3.87 23.23
CA SER A 233 14.75 4.22 22.95
C SER A 233 13.81 3.01 23.09
N GLU A 234 12.54 3.28 23.39
CA GLU A 234 11.47 2.26 23.43
C GLU A 234 11.21 1.58 22.08
N TRP A 235 11.70 2.18 20.99
CA TRP A 235 11.54 1.71 19.62
C TRP A 235 12.58 0.64 19.24
N TYR A 236 13.67 0.54 20.01
CA TYR A 236 14.67 -0.49 19.80
C TYR A 236 14.15 -1.85 20.26
N GLN A 237 14.39 -2.85 19.42
CA GLN A 237 14.15 -4.25 19.74
C GLN A 237 15.49 -4.97 19.82
N PRO A 238 15.72 -5.87 20.79
CA PRO A 238 16.94 -6.66 20.87
C PRO A 238 17.23 -7.49 19.61
N SER A 239 16.21 -7.77 18.80
CA SER A 239 16.34 -8.47 17.51
C SER A 239 16.89 -7.58 16.39
N PHE A 240 17.04 -6.27 16.60
CA PHE A 240 17.53 -5.36 15.57
C PHE A 240 19.05 -5.43 15.39
N GLN A 241 19.46 -5.50 14.13
CA GLN A 241 20.82 -5.44 13.64
C GLN A 241 20.97 -4.22 12.74
N PHE A 242 22.12 -3.57 12.81
CA PHE A 242 22.42 -2.35 12.08
C PHE A 242 23.45 -2.66 11.00
N SER A 243 23.13 -2.32 9.76
CA SER A 243 24.10 -2.35 8.66
C SER A 243 25.09 -1.18 8.76
N LYS A 244 26.14 -1.21 7.93
CA LYS A 244 26.96 -0.02 7.70
C LYS A 244 26.12 1.05 6.97
N PRO A 245 26.38 2.35 7.19
CA PRO A 245 25.77 3.42 6.41
C PRO A 245 25.92 3.17 4.91
N ASP A 246 24.85 3.41 4.13
CA ASP A 246 24.92 3.36 2.68
C ASP A 246 25.37 4.71 2.07
N HIS A 247 25.41 4.81 0.74
CA HIS A 247 25.82 6.04 0.03
C HIS A 247 24.91 7.26 0.27
N LEU A 248 23.80 7.10 0.98
CA LEU A 248 22.91 8.17 1.41
C LEU A 248 22.96 8.36 2.94
N ASN A 249 24.00 7.87 3.62
CA ASN A 249 24.14 7.88 5.08
C ASN A 249 22.94 7.27 5.82
N ARG A 250 22.32 6.24 5.25
CA ARG A 250 21.24 5.49 5.91
C ARG A 250 21.79 4.22 6.51
N ILE A 251 21.41 3.93 7.75
CA ILE A 251 21.67 2.62 8.36
C ILE A 251 20.40 1.78 8.23
N ASN A 252 20.44 0.75 7.39
CA ASN A 252 19.35 -0.23 7.39
C ASN A 252 19.33 -0.99 8.71
N VAL A 253 18.14 -1.13 9.27
CA VAL A 253 17.85 -1.90 10.47
C VAL A 253 17.16 -3.18 10.01
N THR A 254 17.77 -4.33 10.31
CA THR A 254 17.21 -5.65 10.02
C THR A 254 16.83 -6.33 11.32
N ALA A 255 15.70 -7.02 11.38
CA ALA A 255 15.33 -7.81 12.54
C ALA A 255 15.72 -9.30 12.34
N THR A 256 16.23 -9.95 13.37
CA THR A 256 16.54 -11.41 13.36
C THR A 256 15.33 -12.27 13.71
N ALA A 257 14.25 -11.66 14.20
CA ALA A 257 13.03 -12.31 14.60
C ALA A 257 11.82 -11.44 14.23
N PRO A 258 10.61 -12.01 14.13
CA PRO A 258 9.41 -11.22 13.97
C PRO A 258 9.26 -10.18 15.07
N TYR A 259 8.80 -8.99 14.72
CA TYR A 259 8.58 -7.91 15.69
C TYR A 259 7.34 -7.09 15.33
N HIS A 260 6.69 -6.55 16.34
CA HIS A 260 5.62 -5.59 16.17
C HIS A 260 6.22 -4.18 15.98
N CYS A 261 6.04 -3.59 14.80
CA CYS A 261 6.53 -2.24 14.52
C CYS A 261 5.54 -1.22 15.06
N GLN A 262 5.89 -0.53 16.14
CA GLN A 262 5.06 0.52 16.72
C GLN A 262 4.83 1.72 15.79
N ILE A 263 5.71 1.97 14.80
CA ILE A 263 5.52 3.06 13.82
C ILE A 263 4.34 2.74 12.89
N CYS A 264 4.30 1.53 12.36
CA CYS A 264 3.31 1.13 11.37
C CYS A 264 2.17 0.27 11.93
N GLN A 265 2.23 -0.07 13.22
CA GLN A 265 1.30 -0.88 14.01
C GLN A 265 1.04 -2.27 13.37
N ARG A 266 2.10 -2.96 12.92
CA ARG A 266 2.02 -4.27 12.24
C ARG A 266 3.15 -5.20 12.66
N ASP A 267 2.90 -6.51 12.53
CA ASP A 267 3.92 -7.54 12.71
C ASP A 267 4.75 -7.74 11.43
N HIS A 268 6.07 -7.60 11.55
CA HIS A 268 7.03 -7.83 10.48
C HIS A 268 7.62 -9.21 10.62
N VAL A 269 7.33 -10.11 9.68
CA VAL A 269 7.72 -11.54 9.72
C VAL A 269 8.89 -11.91 8.81
N LYS A 270 9.41 -10.97 8.01
CA LYS A 270 10.51 -11.23 7.06
C LYS A 270 11.58 -10.14 7.15
N ASN A 271 12.84 -10.56 7.23
CA ASN A 271 14.05 -9.72 7.25
C ASN A 271 14.24 -8.87 5.98
N SER A 272 13.33 -8.98 5.00
CA SER A 272 13.42 -8.31 3.73
C SER A 272 12.61 -7.00 3.73
N ASN A 273 13.36 -5.96 4.07
CA ASN A 273 13.05 -4.53 4.01
C ASN A 273 12.29 -3.96 5.22
N HIS A 274 12.94 -2.91 5.78
CA HIS A 274 12.48 -1.89 6.75
C HIS A 274 12.78 -2.22 8.19
N PRO A 275 13.15 -1.24 9.05
CA PRO A 275 13.30 0.23 8.91
C PRO A 275 14.74 0.70 8.61
N PHE A 276 14.99 2.02 8.47
CA PHE A 276 16.35 2.57 8.47
C PHE A 276 16.46 3.78 9.39
N LEU A 277 17.66 4.01 9.92
CA LEU A 277 18.01 5.23 10.62
C LEU A 277 18.59 6.23 9.62
N VAL A 278 18.28 7.50 9.84
CA VAL A 278 18.88 8.62 9.10
C VAL A 278 19.11 9.78 10.06
N ASN A 279 20.30 10.39 10.04
CA ASN A 279 20.54 11.65 10.72
C ASN A 279 20.32 12.79 9.73
N ARG A 280 19.48 13.76 10.09
CA ARG A 280 19.19 14.91 9.26
C ARG A 280 19.06 16.14 10.13
N GLN A 281 19.94 17.14 9.92
CA GLN A 281 19.96 18.38 10.67
C GLN A 281 20.10 18.10 12.18
N GLY A 282 21.07 17.25 12.55
CA GLY A 282 21.30 16.79 13.93
C GLY A 282 20.18 15.95 14.55
N THR A 283 19.15 15.56 13.79
CA THR A 283 18.03 14.76 14.28
C THR A 283 18.11 13.33 13.75
N LEU A 284 18.27 12.36 14.66
CA LEU A 284 18.18 10.94 14.33
C LEU A 284 16.71 10.54 14.13
N ARG A 285 16.40 10.03 12.94
CA ARG A 285 15.06 9.60 12.55
C ARG A 285 15.03 8.10 12.32
N PHE A 286 14.04 7.43 12.91
CA PHE A 286 13.75 6.03 12.68
C PHE A 286 12.61 5.89 11.67
N ILE A 287 12.91 5.38 10.48
CA ILE A 287 11.97 5.38 9.36
C ILE A 287 11.59 3.96 8.98
N CYS A 288 10.31 3.62 9.16
CA CYS A 288 9.72 2.42 8.59
C CYS A 288 9.37 2.68 7.12
N ARG A 289 10.08 2.06 6.18
CA ARG A 289 9.74 2.11 4.76
C ARG A 289 8.64 1.07 4.45
N ALA A 290 7.94 1.21 3.32
CA ALA A 290 6.95 0.23 2.84
C ALA A 290 7.60 -0.71 1.81
N GLY A 291 7.25 -2.01 1.82
CA GLY A 291 7.86 -3.03 0.96
C GLY A 291 7.93 -2.58 -0.51
N ARG A 292 9.05 -2.81 -1.20
CA ARG A 292 9.11 -2.56 -2.65
C ARG A 292 8.11 -3.49 -3.34
N ASP A 293 7.31 -2.95 -4.27
CA ASP A 293 6.88 -3.74 -5.42
C ASP A 293 7.95 -3.65 -6.53
N SER A 294 7.80 -4.46 -7.57
CA SER A 294 8.74 -4.62 -8.69
C SER A 294 8.97 -3.36 -9.54
N SER A 295 8.35 -2.22 -9.21
CA SER A 295 8.42 -0.99 -10.01
C SER A 295 9.54 -0.02 -9.63
N GLY A 296 10.31 -0.28 -8.56
CA GLY A 296 11.53 0.47 -8.25
C GLY A 296 11.37 1.87 -7.64
N HIS A 297 10.14 2.34 -7.36
CA HIS A 297 9.91 3.68 -6.80
C HIS A 297 9.73 3.62 -5.27
N GLY A 298 10.65 4.23 -4.52
CA GLY A 298 10.55 4.38 -3.07
C GLY A 298 9.75 5.64 -2.69
N PHE A 299 8.87 5.53 -1.70
CA PHE A 299 8.05 6.63 -1.19
C PHE A 299 8.55 7.03 0.20
N TRP A 300 8.57 8.33 0.47
CA TRP A 300 9.10 8.92 1.70
C TRP A 300 7.98 9.61 2.46
N ARG A 301 8.03 9.53 3.79
CA ARG A 301 7.21 10.32 4.71
C ARG A 301 8.14 11.26 5.46
N ASP A 302 7.90 12.56 5.36
CA ASP A 302 8.62 13.57 6.13
C ASP A 302 7.69 14.07 7.24
N ILE A 303 8.22 14.13 8.45
CA ILE A 303 7.53 14.60 9.65
C ILE A 303 8.40 15.73 10.19
N LYS A 304 7.85 16.95 10.25
CA LYS A 304 8.56 18.14 10.74
C LYS A 304 8.15 18.47 12.17
N ALA A 305 9.13 18.83 12.98
CA ALA A 305 9.03 19.87 14.02
C ALA A 305 10.28 20.76 13.91
N ASN A 306 10.13 22.06 14.14
CA ASN A 306 11.18 23.07 13.99
C ASN A 306 12.04 23.20 15.25
N CYS A 307 13.34 23.40 15.08
CA CYS A 307 14.19 24.09 16.05
C CYS A 307 15.05 25.11 15.30
N HIS A 308 14.95 26.40 15.66
CA HIS A 308 15.97 27.40 15.34
C HIS A 308 16.32 28.14 16.64
N PRO A 309 17.61 28.30 16.97
CA PRO A 309 18.05 29.27 17.96
C PRO A 309 18.21 30.64 17.28
N ASP A 310 17.68 31.68 17.94
CA ASP A 310 17.85 33.13 17.76
C ASP A 310 18.41 33.66 16.42
N GLU A 311 17.59 34.43 15.69
CA GLU A 311 17.99 35.76 15.18
C GLU A 311 16.75 36.60 14.87
N GLY A 312 16.75 37.84 15.34
CA GLY A 312 15.61 38.75 15.27
C GLY A 312 15.31 39.22 13.84
N SER A 313 14.02 39.27 13.49
CA SER A 313 13.51 40.24 12.52
C SER A 313 11.99 40.39 12.64
N ARG A 314 11.56 41.65 12.76
CA ARG A 314 10.17 42.09 12.75
C ARG A 314 9.55 41.88 11.38
N VAL A 315 8.35 41.29 11.31
CA VAL A 315 7.34 41.66 10.29
C VAL A 315 5.96 41.59 10.93
N SER A 316 5.18 42.65 10.68
CA SER A 316 3.86 42.95 11.23
C SER A 316 2.74 42.03 10.72
N LEU A 317 1.81 41.70 11.60
CA LEU A 317 0.47 41.21 11.27
C LEU A 317 -0.38 42.33 10.65
N SER A 318 -0.80 42.16 9.40
CA SER A 318 -2.04 42.76 8.89
C SER A 318 -2.55 42.03 7.63
N ALA A 319 -3.87 41.84 7.58
CA ALA A 319 -4.72 41.34 6.47
C ALA A 319 -4.66 39.83 6.20
N MET A 320 -5.75 39.06 6.07
CA MET A 320 -7.22 39.24 6.07
C MET A 320 -7.79 37.82 6.21
N GLN A 321 -8.56 37.43 7.22
CA GLN A 321 -10.01 37.60 7.40
C GLN A 321 -10.84 37.65 6.10
N GLN A 322 -11.46 36.51 5.75
CA GLN A 322 -12.75 36.32 5.07
C GLN A 322 -12.90 34.80 4.87
N LEU A 323 -13.75 34.07 5.59
CA LEU A 323 -15.20 34.07 5.43
C LEU A 323 -15.88 33.72 6.77
N TYR A 324 -16.76 34.62 7.19
CA TYR A 324 -17.72 34.46 8.28
C TYR A 324 -19.13 34.38 7.65
N ASP A 325 -20.01 33.64 8.31
CA ASP A 325 -21.48 33.69 8.28
C ASP A 325 -22.35 32.80 7.37
N LYS A 326 -22.90 31.75 8.01
CA LYS A 326 -24.34 31.42 8.21
C LYS A 326 -24.38 29.97 8.77
N GLU A 327 -24.95 29.61 9.91
CA GLU A 327 -26.20 30.02 10.55
C GLU A 327 -26.16 29.82 12.08
N SER A 328 -27.00 30.61 12.76
CA SER A 328 -27.36 30.64 14.17
C SER A 328 -28.15 29.42 14.69
N ARG A 329 -27.85 28.90 15.91
CA ARG A 329 -28.78 28.43 16.99
C ARG A 329 -28.07 27.82 18.23
N PRO A 330 -28.76 27.58 19.39
CA PRO A 330 -28.36 28.09 20.71
C PRO A 330 -27.59 27.12 21.65
N ALA A 331 -27.07 27.71 22.72
CA ALA A 331 -26.28 27.12 23.80
C ALA A 331 -27.04 26.14 24.71
N ASN A 332 -26.30 25.19 25.28
CA ASN A 332 -26.64 24.28 26.39
C ASN A 332 -27.29 22.92 26.09
N GLN A 333 -26.73 22.14 25.16
CA GLN A 333 -26.67 20.67 25.28
C GLN A 333 -25.34 20.14 24.70
N PRO A 334 -24.61 19.23 25.39
CA PRO A 334 -23.54 18.49 24.74
C PRO A 334 -24.14 17.50 23.74
N ARG A 335 -23.85 17.69 22.45
CA ARG A 335 -24.04 16.63 21.44
C ARG A 335 -22.80 15.74 21.40
N LEU A 336 -23.00 14.44 21.55
CA LEU A 336 -22.09 13.42 21.06
C LEU A 336 -22.30 13.31 19.54
N VAL A 337 -21.45 13.97 18.75
CA VAL A 337 -21.32 13.71 17.30
C VAL A 337 -19.94 13.09 17.08
N ALA A 338 -19.90 11.79 16.83
CA ALA A 338 -18.70 11.10 16.44
C ALA A 338 -18.36 11.43 14.98
N TYR A 339 -17.44 12.38 14.76
CA TYR A 339 -16.64 12.38 13.55
C TYR A 339 -15.40 11.51 13.81
N LEU A 340 -15.44 10.28 13.31
CA LEU A 340 -14.26 9.44 13.18
C LEU A 340 -13.38 9.99 12.04
N ASN A 341 -12.55 10.98 12.36
CA ASN A 341 -11.42 11.37 11.52
C ASN A 341 -10.12 11.13 12.28
N ASN A 342 -9.28 10.28 11.67
CA ASN A 342 -7.97 9.86 12.12
C ASN A 342 -7.05 11.06 12.41
N PHE A 343 -6.48 11.13 13.62
CA PHE A 343 -5.38 12.04 13.94
C PHE A 343 -4.07 11.29 14.17
N LEU A 344 -3.00 11.96 13.71
CA LEU A 344 -1.59 11.64 13.79
C LEU A 344 -1.06 11.57 15.23
N CYS A 345 0.01 10.80 15.45
CA CYS A 345 0.92 10.97 16.59
C CYS A 345 2.37 11.11 16.09
N PHE A 346 3.11 12.08 16.66
CA PHE A 346 4.56 12.23 16.53
C PHE A 346 5.19 12.24 17.92
N ILE A 347 6.43 11.76 18.04
CA ILE A 347 7.24 11.84 19.26
C ILE A 347 8.63 12.34 18.90
N GLU A 348 9.09 13.34 19.66
CA GLU A 348 10.38 13.98 19.59
C GLU A 348 11.33 13.34 20.63
N ILE A 349 12.57 13.07 20.24
CA ILE A 349 13.63 12.63 21.17
C ILE A 349 14.64 13.77 21.27
N SER A 350 14.69 14.46 22.41
CA SER A 350 15.68 15.49 22.70
C SER A 350 16.31 15.26 24.07
N THR A 351 17.64 15.29 24.16
CA THR A 351 18.38 15.51 25.40
C THR A 351 19.38 16.65 25.20
N PRO A 352 19.51 17.61 26.12
CA PRO A 352 20.51 18.66 26.00
C PRO A 352 21.90 18.07 26.31
N ILE A 353 22.84 18.25 25.40
CA ILE A 353 24.27 18.11 25.65
C ILE A 353 24.83 19.54 25.76
N TYR A 354 25.49 19.82 26.88
CA TYR A 354 26.11 21.08 27.34
C TYR A 354 25.23 22.05 28.13
N GLY A 355 25.69 22.30 29.37
CA GLY A 355 25.09 23.24 30.30
C GLY A 355 25.81 24.59 30.28
N HIS A 356 25.03 25.66 30.24
CA HIS A 356 25.39 26.95 30.82
C HIS A 356 24.19 27.50 31.59
N ARG A 357 24.43 27.86 32.86
CA ARG A 357 23.43 28.50 33.74
C ARG A 357 23.34 29.98 33.39
N HIS A 358 22.12 30.47 33.14
CA HIS A 358 21.74 31.83 33.51
C HIS A 358 20.35 31.80 34.15
N THR A 359 20.30 32.25 35.40
CA THR A 359 19.09 32.51 36.18
C THR A 359 18.56 33.91 35.86
N VAL A 360 17.27 34.02 35.55
CA VAL A 360 16.50 35.26 35.73
C VAL A 360 15.12 34.89 36.28
N GLU A 361 14.80 35.44 37.45
CA GLU A 361 13.50 35.37 38.12
C GLU A 361 12.53 36.40 37.55
N SER A 362 11.23 36.06 37.41
CA SER A 362 10.08 36.93 37.75
C SER A 362 8.73 36.31 37.34
N PRO A 363 7.60 36.66 38.01
CA PRO A 363 6.50 35.74 38.32
C PRO A 363 5.19 36.05 37.58
N TRP A 364 4.40 35.03 37.23
CA TRP A 364 2.94 35.18 37.09
C TRP A 364 2.20 33.92 37.53
N VAL A 365 1.26 34.13 38.44
CA VAL A 365 0.31 33.16 39.01
C VAL A 365 -0.91 33.07 38.09
N PHE A 366 -1.35 31.85 37.76
CA PHE A 366 -2.74 31.61 37.35
C PHE A 366 -3.29 30.36 38.05
N GLN A 367 -4.52 30.52 38.58
CA GLN A 367 -5.28 29.54 39.35
C GLN A 367 -5.56 28.26 38.55
N LYS A 368 -5.26 27.11 39.15
CA LYS A 368 -5.73 25.79 38.70
C LYS A 368 -7.11 25.51 39.28
N SER A 369 -8.06 25.06 38.45
CA SER A 369 -9.24 24.34 38.94
C SER A 369 -8.84 22.94 39.43
N GLN A 370 -9.51 22.45 40.47
CA GLN A 370 -9.15 21.25 41.24
C GLN A 370 -9.33 19.91 40.50
N GLU A 371 -9.85 19.90 39.28
CA GLU A 371 -10.20 18.64 38.59
C GLU A 371 -9.09 18.10 37.66
N THR A 372 -8.02 18.86 37.43
CA THR A 372 -6.85 18.37 36.65
C THR A 372 -5.75 17.74 37.51
N LYS A 373 -5.94 17.70 38.85
CA LYS A 373 -4.92 17.21 39.79
C LYS A 373 -4.97 15.69 40.04
N ALA A 374 -6.11 15.04 39.80
CA ALA A 374 -6.27 13.61 40.09
C ALA A 374 -5.79 12.66 38.97
N LEU A 375 -5.40 13.17 37.79
CA LEU A 375 -4.82 12.36 36.70
C LEU A 375 -3.29 12.47 36.59
N PHE A 376 -2.67 13.42 37.30
CA PHE A 376 -1.21 13.66 37.24
C PHE A 376 -0.40 12.94 38.33
N ASP A 377 -1.05 12.44 39.38
CA ASP A 377 -0.36 11.82 40.54
C ASP A 377 -0.08 10.30 40.38
N ARG A 378 0.06 9.80 39.15
CA ARG A 378 0.44 8.39 38.88
C ARG A 378 1.61 8.19 37.91
N MET A 379 2.50 9.17 37.78
CA MET A 379 3.84 8.94 37.24
C MET A 379 4.87 8.91 38.38
N LEU A 380 5.18 7.69 38.82
CA LEU A 380 6.34 7.41 39.66
C LEU A 380 7.61 7.73 38.85
N ILE A 381 8.28 8.82 39.21
CA ILE A 381 9.68 9.05 38.89
C ILE A 381 10.50 8.21 39.87
N VAL A 382 11.10 7.13 39.39
CA VAL A 382 12.25 6.51 40.09
C VAL A 382 13.50 7.14 39.51
N GLY A 383 13.94 8.25 40.12
CA GLY A 383 15.26 8.81 39.88
C GLY A 383 16.25 8.13 40.84
N LEU A 384 17.19 7.35 40.32
CA LEU A 384 18.38 6.97 41.08
C LEU A 384 19.39 8.13 41.00
N PRO A 385 19.91 8.64 42.13
CA PRO A 385 20.98 9.63 42.09
C PRO A 385 22.30 8.99 41.65
N LEU A 386 23.01 9.66 40.73
CA LEU A 386 24.42 9.35 40.44
C LEU A 386 25.28 9.72 41.66
N PRO A 387 26.31 8.93 42.02
CA PRO A 387 27.24 9.31 43.08
C PRO A 387 28.05 10.55 42.66
N PRO A 388 28.44 11.42 43.62
CA PRO A 388 29.25 12.59 43.32
C PRO A 388 30.64 12.19 42.79
N PRO A 389 31.27 13.05 41.98
CA PRO A 389 32.60 12.78 41.45
C PRO A 389 33.62 12.68 42.58
N VAL A 390 34.42 11.61 42.54
CA VAL A 390 35.57 11.42 43.43
C VAL A 390 36.63 12.45 43.07
N SER A 391 37.03 13.30 44.03
CA SER A 391 38.16 14.20 43.85
C SER A 391 39.45 13.40 43.85
N ILE A 392 40.21 13.47 42.76
CA ILE A 392 41.56 12.93 42.66
C ILE A 392 42.48 13.90 43.42
N SER A 393 43.14 13.41 44.48
CA SER A 393 44.22 14.14 45.15
C SER A 393 45.51 13.99 44.33
N PRO A 394 46.36 15.03 44.19
CA PRO A 394 47.59 14.92 43.43
C PRO A 394 48.58 13.98 44.15
N ALA A 395 49.07 12.98 43.41
CA ALA A 395 50.18 12.16 43.86
C ALA A 395 51.45 13.03 43.95
N VAL A 396 52.02 13.07 45.15
CA VAL A 396 53.35 13.59 45.44
C VAL A 396 54.37 12.61 44.84
N TYR A 397 55.28 13.14 44.01
CA TYR A 397 56.50 12.43 43.62
C TYR A 397 57.48 12.42 44.79
N ILE A 398 57.87 11.21 45.24
CA ILE A 398 59.18 10.94 45.87
C ILE A 398 59.71 9.67 45.23
#